data_AF-A0A523P9U9-F1
#
_entry.id   AF-A0A523P9U9-F1
#
_cell.length_a   1.000
_cell.length_b   1.000
_cell.length_c   1.000
_cell.angle_alpha   90.00
_cell.angle_beta   90.00
_cell.angle_gamma   90.00
#
_symmetry.space_group_name_H-M   'P 1'
#
loop_
_entity.id
_entity.type
_entity.pdbx_description
1 polymer ?
#
loop_
_entity_poly.entity_id
_entity_poly.type
_entity_poly.pdbx_seq_one_letter_code
_entity_poly.pdbx_strand_id
1 'polypeptide(L)'
;MESKTERIIPEPGSRISSVGGCRRLTGWFAPLALLMATASVAELAPEFAVYVSHGPVLGRLGANHVGVWARTAQPAAFYVRYGTNERALDSRSATVATVLEHDNTAWVELESLRPDTVYYYQVAVDAADGIDSDIFHFRSLPSAEQKVGQLNPDGLFNFAFSAISCAKQSPTMSQGATQHATLLRDAGAKVDFHLVLGDWIYEQDRRLEASRWLIESAPSGTTMPPLLEIVPNLAGAWQNYKTYYDNDRDLRQWHATVPSIFIFDDHEVLNNFQNATVPGHGARDALFRDPALRAWRDYLGWSNPITDMNKIHFGRTQLEAGSALLTDPAADFTSVALHEGRTLHVHWGGPNAGYRNSDARNRSVISAAIEEAGPRDPNASVYRIERVVDDHTLELMPAPAHNSDSSYSIGGLNYFFSQPVANAEFIGLD
;
A
#
# COMPACT_ATOMS: atom_id res chain seq x y z
N MET A 1 -9.21 38.47 -36.04
CA MET A 1 -8.46 39.62 -35.52
C MET A 1 -8.03 39.22 -34.12
N GLU A 2 -6.96 38.45 -34.02
CA GLU A 2 -6.44 37.87 -32.78
C GLU A 2 -4.93 38.04 -32.80
N SER A 3 -4.42 38.76 -31.80
CA SER A 3 -3.01 39.13 -31.69
C SER A 3 -2.22 38.03 -30.99
N LYS A 4 -1.14 37.58 -31.64
CA LYS A 4 -0.05 36.84 -31.01
C LYS A 4 0.77 37.77 -30.11
N THR A 5 1.19 37.29 -28.95
CA THR A 5 2.15 37.97 -28.08
C THR A 5 3.34 37.03 -27.88
N GLU A 6 4.48 37.37 -28.48
CA GLU A 6 5.78 36.74 -28.26
C GLU A 6 6.44 37.32 -27.00
N ARG A 7 7.02 36.46 -26.16
CA ARG A 7 7.89 36.86 -25.03
C ARG A 7 9.35 36.64 -25.43
N ILE A 8 10.14 37.69 -25.19
CA ILE A 8 11.57 37.80 -25.45
C ILE A 8 12.34 37.30 -24.22
N ILE A 9 13.36 36.46 -24.44
CA ILE A 9 14.35 35.97 -23.45
C ILE A 9 15.66 36.76 -23.67
N PRO A 10 16.37 37.24 -22.61
CA PRO A 10 17.72 37.76 -22.76
C PRO A 10 18.81 36.73 -22.38
N GLU A 11 19.87 36.69 -23.18
CA GLU A 11 21.09 35.89 -23.00
C GLU A 11 22.09 36.49 -21.96
N PRO A 12 23.05 35.70 -21.44
CA PRO A 12 24.06 36.14 -20.48
C PRO A 12 25.41 36.55 -21.12
N GLY A 13 25.92 37.73 -20.76
CA GLY A 13 27.36 38.08 -20.83
C GLY A 13 28.03 37.80 -19.47
N SER A 14 29.34 37.67 -19.30
CA SER A 14 30.51 37.89 -20.16
C SER A 14 31.72 37.26 -19.46
N ARG A 15 32.62 36.60 -20.20
CA ARG A 15 33.95 36.17 -19.74
C ARG A 15 34.92 37.35 -19.75
N ILE A 16 35.80 37.44 -18.76
CA ILE A 16 37.04 38.25 -18.85
C ILE A 16 38.24 37.36 -18.50
N SER A 17 39.22 37.43 -19.38
CA SER A 17 40.49 36.72 -19.45
C SER A 17 41.63 37.51 -18.81
N SER A 18 42.55 36.76 -18.18
CA SER A 18 44.02 36.89 -18.17
C SER A 18 44.70 38.26 -17.99
N VAL A 19 45.60 38.35 -17.02
CA VAL A 19 46.95 38.93 -17.21
C VAL A 19 47.96 38.14 -16.35
N GLY A 20 49.05 37.69 -16.97
CA GLY A 20 50.21 37.10 -16.30
C GLY A 20 51.33 38.11 -16.06
N GLY A 21 52.37 37.73 -15.30
CA GLY A 21 53.64 38.48 -15.29
C GLY A 21 54.52 38.40 -14.04
N CYS A 22 55.20 37.26 -13.86
CA CYS A 22 56.63 37.12 -13.50
C CYS A 22 57.30 38.03 -12.43
N ARG A 23 57.84 37.42 -11.36
CA ARG A 23 59.28 37.52 -11.02
C ARG A 23 59.71 36.53 -9.93
N ARG A 24 60.87 35.91 -10.16
CA ARG A 24 61.56 34.91 -9.35
C ARG A 24 62.20 35.54 -8.11
N LEU A 25 62.12 34.89 -6.96
CA LEU A 25 63.17 34.93 -5.93
C LEU A 25 63.35 33.54 -5.30
N THR A 26 64.61 33.13 -5.28
CA THR A 26 65.17 31.88 -4.76
C THR A 26 65.21 31.88 -3.24
N GLY A 27 64.82 30.77 -2.61
CA GLY A 27 65.05 30.51 -1.20
C GLY A 27 64.65 29.08 -0.82
N TRP A 28 65.63 28.21 -0.64
CA TRP A 28 65.46 26.88 -0.06
C TRP A 28 65.39 26.99 1.46
N PHE A 29 64.24 26.70 2.09
CA PHE A 29 64.16 26.29 3.50
C PHE A 29 62.90 25.43 3.76
N ALA A 30 63.15 24.18 4.19
CA ALA A 30 62.32 23.22 4.93
C ALA A 30 60.89 22.84 4.45
N PRO A 31 60.54 21.54 4.34
CA PRO A 31 59.17 21.11 4.15
C PRO A 31 58.42 21.24 5.49
N LEU A 32 57.68 22.33 5.67
CA LEU A 32 56.64 22.37 6.68
C LEU A 32 55.47 21.55 6.12
N ALA A 33 55.30 20.32 6.61
CA ALA A 33 54.13 19.50 6.33
C ALA A 33 52.90 20.23 6.87
N LEU A 34 52.24 20.99 6.00
CA LEU A 34 50.92 21.55 6.26
C LEU A 34 49.95 20.36 6.27
N LEU A 35 49.66 19.86 7.47
CA LEU A 35 48.58 18.93 7.69
C LEU A 35 47.28 19.69 7.35
N MET A 36 46.88 19.65 6.07
CA MET A 36 45.52 20.00 5.68
C MET A 36 44.64 18.92 6.28
N ALA A 37 44.18 19.16 7.51
CA ALA A 37 43.05 18.45 8.06
C ALA A 37 41.88 18.75 7.12
N THR A 38 41.65 17.86 6.16
CA THR A 38 40.34 17.74 5.53
C THR A 38 39.40 17.29 6.63
N ALA A 39 38.88 18.25 7.39
CA ALA A 39 37.64 18.04 8.10
C ALA A 39 36.64 17.66 7.00
N SER A 40 36.37 16.36 6.86
CA SER A 40 35.12 15.94 6.25
C SER A 40 34.06 16.50 7.17
N VAL A 41 33.54 17.67 6.80
CA VAL A 41 32.20 18.03 7.19
C VAL A 41 31.36 16.99 6.45
N ALA A 42 31.11 15.86 7.11
CA ALA A 42 29.90 15.12 6.85
C ALA A 42 28.80 16.12 7.19
N GLU A 43 28.36 16.84 6.16
CA GLU A 43 27.16 17.65 6.24
C GLU A 43 26.07 16.61 6.51
N LEU A 44 25.75 16.41 7.80
CA LEU A 44 24.60 15.66 8.24
C LEU A 44 23.44 16.36 7.53
N ALA A 45 23.01 15.78 6.41
CA ALA A 45 21.77 16.18 5.78
C ALA A 45 20.73 16.18 6.90
N PRO A 46 19.96 17.27 7.09
CA PRO A 46 18.97 17.31 8.15
C PRO A 46 18.10 16.08 8.00
N GLU A 47 18.14 15.21 9.00
CA GLU A 47 17.23 14.08 9.10
C GLU A 47 15.84 14.72 9.21
N PHE A 48 15.06 14.62 8.14
CA PHE A 48 13.74 15.24 8.11
C PHE A 48 12.88 14.55 9.16
N ALA A 49 12.18 15.35 9.98
CA ALA A 49 11.22 14.87 10.96
C ALA A 49 10.29 13.80 10.34
N VAL A 50 10.15 12.65 11.01
CA VAL A 50 9.24 11.61 10.55
C VAL A 50 7.80 12.00 10.89
N TYR A 51 6.89 11.86 9.93
CA TYR A 51 5.50 12.28 10.08
C TYR A 51 4.53 11.22 9.58
N VAL A 52 3.28 11.31 10.03
CA VAL A 52 2.16 10.56 9.44
C VAL A 52 1.90 11.10 8.03
N SER A 53 2.30 10.34 7.02
CA SER A 53 2.16 10.71 5.61
C SER A 53 0.75 10.49 5.08
N HIS A 54 0.11 9.38 5.45
CA HIS A 54 -1.23 9.00 5.00
C HIS A 54 -2.02 8.37 6.14
N GLY A 55 -3.34 8.49 6.05
CA GLY A 55 -4.26 8.18 7.13
C GLY A 55 -4.45 9.35 8.10
N PRO A 56 -5.06 9.12 9.27
CA PRO A 56 -5.52 7.82 9.75
C PRO A 56 -6.70 7.26 8.95
N VAL A 57 -6.85 5.93 8.98
CA VAL A 57 -8.02 5.21 8.45
C VAL A 57 -8.59 4.33 9.56
N LEU A 58 -9.91 4.37 9.73
CA LEU A 58 -10.63 3.57 10.71
C LEU A 58 -11.20 2.29 10.08
N GLY A 59 -11.11 1.18 10.81
CA GLY A 59 -11.67 -0.12 10.42
C GLY A 59 -12.00 -0.95 11.66
N ARG A 60 -12.46 -2.21 11.49
CA ARG A 60 -12.71 -3.14 12.60
C ARG A 60 -13.59 -2.55 13.71
N LEU A 61 -14.65 -1.83 13.35
CA LEU A 61 -15.49 -1.18 14.34
C LEU A 61 -16.29 -2.20 15.14
N GLY A 62 -16.16 -2.13 16.46
CA GLY A 62 -16.95 -2.88 17.42
C GLY A 62 -17.55 -2.00 18.50
N ALA A 63 -18.26 -2.63 19.44
CA ALA A 63 -18.83 -1.94 20.60
C ALA A 63 -17.76 -1.47 21.59
N ASN A 64 -16.64 -2.17 21.65
CA ASN A 64 -15.56 -1.94 22.61
C ASN A 64 -14.18 -1.82 21.94
N HIS A 65 -14.13 -1.76 20.62
CA HIS A 65 -12.87 -1.65 19.88
C HIS A 65 -13.01 -0.91 18.54
N VAL A 66 -11.89 -0.41 18.03
CA VAL A 66 -11.74 0.08 16.65
C VAL A 66 -10.28 -0.06 16.22
N GLY A 67 -10.05 -0.39 14.95
CA GLY A 67 -8.71 -0.37 14.36
C GLY A 67 -8.36 0.99 13.78
N VAL A 68 -7.13 1.45 14.01
CA VAL A 68 -6.58 2.70 13.48
C VAL A 68 -5.32 2.40 12.67
N TRP A 69 -5.35 2.69 11.38
CA TRP A 69 -4.21 2.55 10.48
C TRP A 69 -3.57 3.89 10.16
N ALA A 70 -2.26 3.88 9.94
CA ALA A 70 -1.51 5.01 9.44
C ALA A 70 -0.28 4.56 8.63
N ARG A 71 0.21 5.46 7.76
CA ARG A 71 1.49 5.33 7.07
C ARG A 71 2.44 6.43 7.50
N THR A 72 3.63 6.10 7.95
CA THR A 72 4.70 7.10 8.20
C THR A 72 5.54 7.34 6.93
N ALA A 73 6.16 8.51 6.82
CA ALA A 73 6.98 8.84 5.64
C ALA A 73 8.19 7.92 5.47
N GLN A 74 8.74 7.42 6.59
CA GLN A 74 9.86 6.49 6.70
C GLN A 74 9.59 5.47 7.82
N PRO A 75 10.36 4.37 7.96
CA PRO A 75 10.20 3.43 9.07
C PRO A 75 10.26 4.16 10.42
N ALA A 76 9.24 3.96 11.24
CA ALA A 76 9.12 4.57 12.56
C ALA A 76 8.19 3.72 13.42
N ALA A 77 7.82 4.25 14.58
CA ALA A 77 6.74 3.69 15.37
C ALA A 77 5.69 4.77 15.64
N PHE A 78 4.45 4.36 15.83
CA PHE A 78 3.38 5.25 16.26
C PHE A 78 2.49 4.57 17.30
N TYR A 79 1.75 5.39 18.02
CA TYR A 79 0.67 4.96 18.91
C TYR A 79 -0.50 5.93 18.76
N VAL A 80 -1.65 5.57 19.29
CA VAL A 80 -2.85 6.41 19.25
C VAL A 80 -3.15 6.94 20.64
N ARG A 81 -3.27 8.25 20.77
CA ARG A 81 -3.86 8.91 21.95
C ARG A 81 -5.34 9.06 21.72
N TYR A 82 -6.17 8.78 22.73
CA TYR A 82 -7.63 8.87 22.58
C TYR A 82 -8.32 9.20 23.91
N GLY A 83 -9.54 9.74 23.81
CA GLY A 83 -10.35 10.11 24.97
C GLY A 83 -11.74 10.59 24.57
N THR A 84 -12.64 10.79 25.54
CA THR A 84 -14.00 11.31 25.28
C THR A 84 -14.10 12.82 25.37
N ASN A 85 -12.96 13.50 25.52
CA ASN A 85 -12.83 14.94 25.49
C ASN A 85 -11.71 15.29 24.50
N GLU A 86 -12.03 16.05 23.46
CA GLU A 86 -11.08 16.46 22.41
C GLU A 86 -9.82 17.13 22.96
N ARG A 87 -9.94 17.82 24.10
CA ARG A 87 -8.83 18.54 24.75
C ARG A 87 -8.02 17.68 25.73
N ALA A 88 -8.43 16.44 25.95
CA ALA A 88 -7.84 15.52 26.92
C ALA A 88 -7.89 14.08 26.39
N LEU A 89 -6.83 13.70 25.66
CA LEU A 89 -6.64 12.35 25.12
C LEU A 89 -5.91 11.47 26.14
N ASP A 90 -6.60 11.16 27.25
CA ASP A 90 -6.01 10.56 28.45
C ASP A 90 -5.68 9.06 28.34
N SER A 91 -6.02 8.42 27.22
CA SER A 91 -5.74 7.01 26.95
C SER A 91 -4.74 6.86 25.82
N ARG A 92 -4.00 5.74 25.82
CA ARG A 92 -2.96 5.42 24.83
C ARG A 92 -3.08 3.96 24.39
N SER A 93 -2.93 3.70 23.09
CA SER A 93 -2.81 2.34 22.55
C SER A 93 -1.42 1.75 22.83
N ALA A 94 -1.22 0.49 22.42
CA ALA A 94 0.11 -0.03 22.18
C ALA A 94 0.85 0.78 21.10
N THR A 95 2.18 0.76 21.13
CA THR A 95 3.02 1.27 20.04
C THR A 95 3.18 0.18 18.98
N VAL A 96 3.06 0.55 17.70
CA VAL A 96 3.28 -0.32 16.55
C VAL A 96 4.35 0.27 15.64
N ALA A 97 5.15 -0.59 15.00
CA ALA A 97 6.20 -0.19 14.08
C ALA A 97 5.70 -0.23 12.64
N THR A 98 6.09 0.76 11.85
CA THR A 98 5.95 0.78 10.41
C THR A 98 7.26 0.33 9.77
N VAL A 99 7.18 -0.54 8.76
CA VAL A 99 8.35 -1.15 8.13
C VAL A 99 8.27 -1.09 6.63
N LEU A 100 9.43 -1.09 5.97
CA LEU A 100 9.56 -0.96 4.52
C LEU A 100 8.84 -2.07 3.76
N GLU A 101 8.81 -3.27 4.32
CA GLU A 101 8.13 -4.42 3.72
C GLU A 101 6.63 -4.16 3.52
N HIS A 102 6.02 -3.26 4.29
CA HIS A 102 4.60 -2.90 4.23
C HIS A 102 4.38 -1.45 3.80
N ASP A 103 5.30 -0.86 3.04
CA ASP A 103 5.28 0.55 2.66
C ASP A 103 5.15 1.53 3.83
N ASN A 104 5.81 1.22 4.95
CA ASN A 104 5.72 2.00 6.18
C ASN A 104 4.28 2.18 6.69
N THR A 105 3.41 1.21 6.41
CA THR A 105 2.05 1.14 6.94
C THR A 105 2.01 0.25 8.18
N ALA A 106 1.13 0.58 9.12
CA ALA A 106 0.78 -0.28 10.24
C ALA A 106 -0.60 0.13 10.78
N TRP A 107 -1.17 -0.72 11.63
CA TRP A 107 -2.41 -0.41 12.34
C TRP A 107 -2.34 -0.92 13.78
N VAL A 108 -3.16 -0.33 14.65
CA VAL A 108 -3.30 -0.72 16.06
C VAL A 108 -4.78 -0.75 16.43
N GLU A 109 -5.18 -1.72 17.24
CA GLU A 109 -6.52 -1.80 17.80
C GLU A 109 -6.60 -0.97 19.09
N LEU A 110 -7.61 -0.11 19.18
CA LEU A 110 -8.05 0.46 20.44
C LEU A 110 -9.03 -0.52 21.05
N GLU A 111 -8.79 -0.94 22.29
CA GLU A 111 -9.63 -1.92 22.99
C GLU A 111 -10.28 -1.30 24.23
N SER A 112 -11.17 -2.06 24.88
CA SER A 112 -11.84 -1.66 26.13
C SER A 112 -12.57 -0.33 26.05
N LEU A 113 -13.05 0.04 24.86
CA LEU A 113 -13.86 1.24 24.65
C LEU A 113 -15.23 1.06 25.30
N ARG A 114 -15.82 2.17 25.76
CA ARG A 114 -17.22 2.18 26.16
C ARG A 114 -18.10 2.10 24.90
N PRO A 115 -19.16 1.30 24.88
CA PRO A 115 -20.07 1.26 23.74
C PRO A 115 -20.92 2.52 23.60
N ASP A 116 -21.39 2.78 22.37
CA ASP A 116 -22.19 3.97 21.99
C ASP A 116 -21.58 5.29 22.48
N THR A 117 -20.27 5.43 22.31
CA THR A 117 -19.51 6.56 22.86
C THR A 117 -18.67 7.22 21.78
N VAL A 118 -18.71 8.56 21.73
CA VAL A 118 -17.83 9.35 20.87
C VAL A 118 -16.45 9.45 21.50
N TYR A 119 -15.43 9.07 20.74
CA TYR A 119 -14.03 9.21 21.08
C TYR A 119 -13.35 10.16 20.12
N TYR A 120 -12.48 11.01 20.65
CA TYR A 120 -11.49 11.77 19.91
C TYR A 120 -10.18 11.02 19.95
N TYR A 121 -9.40 11.08 18.86
CA TYR A 121 -8.13 10.38 18.77
C TYR A 121 -7.12 11.12 17.90
N GLN A 122 -5.84 10.82 18.10
CA GLN A 122 -4.72 11.35 17.33
C GLN A 122 -3.66 10.26 17.18
N VAL A 123 -3.14 10.08 15.97
CA VAL A 123 -1.96 9.24 15.72
C VAL A 123 -0.72 10.03 16.08
N ALA A 124 0.02 9.55 17.07
CA ALA A 124 1.25 10.17 17.54
C ALA A 124 2.48 9.38 17.08
N VAL A 125 3.44 10.05 16.46
CA VAL A 125 4.70 9.43 16.03
C VAL A 125 5.61 9.29 17.25
N ASP A 126 6.12 8.09 17.49
CA ASP A 126 7.01 7.77 18.62
C ASP A 126 8.47 8.16 18.29
N ALA A 127 8.67 9.45 18.01
CA ALA A 127 9.97 10.07 17.71
C ALA A 127 10.05 11.46 18.34
N ALA A 128 11.26 11.89 18.72
CA ALA A 128 11.46 13.15 19.45
C ALA A 128 11.03 14.39 18.66
N ASP A 129 11.18 14.35 17.34
CA ASP A 129 10.79 15.37 16.37
C ASP A 129 9.64 14.89 15.47
N GLY A 130 8.94 13.84 15.87
CA GLY A 130 7.83 13.26 15.12
C GLY A 130 6.68 14.25 14.96
N ILE A 131 6.04 14.24 13.78
CA ILE A 131 4.85 15.05 13.50
C ILE A 131 3.60 14.17 13.54
N ASP A 132 2.77 14.43 14.54
CA ASP A 132 1.50 13.75 14.78
C ASP A 132 0.45 14.11 13.71
N SER A 133 -0.59 13.28 13.59
CA SER A 133 -1.76 13.61 12.77
C SER A 133 -2.60 14.75 13.38
N ASP A 134 -3.59 15.24 12.64
CA ASP A 134 -4.69 16.01 13.22
C ASP A 134 -5.48 15.16 14.23
N ILE A 135 -6.33 15.82 15.04
CA ILE A 135 -7.28 15.15 15.93
C ILE A 135 -8.56 14.84 15.14
N PHE A 136 -8.99 13.58 15.21
CA PHE A 136 -10.20 13.07 14.58
C PHE A 136 -11.14 12.48 15.64
N HIS A 137 -12.31 12.01 15.22
CA HIS A 137 -13.26 11.36 16.12
C HIS A 137 -13.97 10.20 15.44
N PHE A 138 -14.50 9.29 16.25
CA PHE A 138 -15.38 8.20 15.84
C PHE A 138 -16.39 7.89 16.95
N ARG A 139 -17.38 7.05 16.66
CA ARG A 139 -18.32 6.50 17.66
C ARG A 139 -18.20 4.98 17.68
N SER A 140 -17.99 4.39 18.85
CA SER A 140 -18.07 2.93 19.04
C SER A 140 -19.51 2.44 18.85
N LEU A 141 -19.69 1.21 18.37
CA LEU A 141 -21.03 0.66 18.22
C LEU A 141 -21.75 0.52 19.57
N PRO A 142 -23.09 0.51 19.60
CA PRO A 142 -23.80 0.02 20.77
C PRO A 142 -23.46 -1.44 21.07
N SER A 143 -23.57 -1.85 22.33
CA SER A 143 -23.45 -3.25 22.71
C SER A 143 -24.82 -3.88 22.97
N ALA A 144 -24.92 -5.20 22.80
CA ALA A 144 -26.15 -5.92 23.12
C ALA A 144 -26.54 -5.73 24.59
N GLU A 145 -25.56 -5.80 25.49
CA GLU A 145 -25.75 -5.67 26.95
C GLU A 145 -26.39 -4.32 27.33
N GLN A 146 -26.04 -3.23 26.64
CA GLN A 146 -26.65 -1.91 26.87
C GLN A 146 -28.11 -1.83 26.43
N LYS A 147 -28.55 -2.72 25.55
CA LYS A 147 -29.85 -2.66 24.87
C LYS A 147 -30.80 -3.74 25.35
N VAL A 148 -30.32 -4.72 26.13
CA VAL A 148 -31.15 -5.74 26.77
C VAL A 148 -32.21 -5.09 27.65
N GLY A 149 -33.46 -5.52 27.47
CA GLY A 149 -34.58 -5.10 28.29
C GLY A 149 -35.78 -6.01 28.10
N GLN A 150 -36.86 -5.78 28.86
CA GLN A 150 -38.06 -6.64 28.84
C GLN A 150 -38.65 -6.83 27.43
N LEU A 151 -38.59 -5.80 26.57
CA LEU A 151 -39.10 -5.82 25.20
C LEU A 151 -38.00 -6.05 24.14
N ASN A 152 -36.75 -6.19 24.55
CA ASN A 152 -35.58 -6.41 23.70
C ASN A 152 -34.62 -7.41 24.38
N PRO A 153 -35.03 -8.67 24.57
CA PRO A 153 -34.25 -9.64 25.34
C PRO A 153 -32.89 -9.97 24.68
N ASP A 154 -32.80 -9.85 23.35
CA ASP A 154 -31.59 -10.14 22.58
C ASP A 154 -30.65 -8.93 22.44
N GLY A 155 -31.00 -7.77 23.02
CA GLY A 155 -30.16 -6.58 23.00
C GLY A 155 -29.95 -6.00 21.58
N LEU A 156 -30.91 -6.17 20.68
CA LEU A 156 -30.80 -5.65 19.32
C LEU A 156 -30.76 -4.12 19.31
N PHE A 157 -30.03 -3.55 18.34
CA PHE A 157 -29.95 -2.11 18.12
C PHE A 157 -30.02 -1.76 16.64
N ASN A 158 -30.47 -0.55 16.37
CA ASN A 158 -30.43 0.01 15.04
C ASN A 158 -29.02 0.52 14.74
N PHE A 159 -28.63 0.38 13.48
CA PHE A 159 -27.41 0.96 12.93
C PHE A 159 -27.72 1.56 11.55
N ALA A 160 -26.85 2.45 11.09
CA ALA A 160 -26.89 3.03 9.75
C ALA A 160 -25.52 2.87 9.09
N PHE A 161 -25.51 2.62 7.79
CA PHE A 161 -24.27 2.56 7.02
C PHE A 161 -24.44 3.27 5.69
N SER A 162 -23.31 3.60 5.07
CA SER A 162 -23.24 4.04 3.68
C SER A 162 -22.47 3.01 2.86
N ALA A 163 -22.66 3.00 1.55
CA ALA A 163 -21.93 2.12 0.65
C ALA A 163 -21.49 2.89 -0.60
N ILE A 164 -20.30 2.59 -1.11
CA ILE A 164 -19.76 3.13 -2.35
C ILE A 164 -19.01 2.04 -3.13
N SER A 165 -18.92 2.21 -4.44
CA SER A 165 -17.97 1.53 -5.32
C SER A 165 -17.49 2.54 -6.37
N CYS A 166 -16.45 2.18 -7.12
CA CYS A 166 -16.02 2.93 -8.29
C CYS A 166 -15.62 4.38 -7.97
N ALA A 167 -14.72 4.57 -7.01
CA ALA A 167 -14.24 5.86 -6.52
C ALA A 167 -13.20 6.51 -7.46
N LYS A 168 -13.34 6.37 -8.79
CA LYS A 168 -12.35 6.85 -9.77
C LYS A 168 -12.06 8.34 -9.57
N GLN A 169 -10.80 8.64 -9.29
CA GLN A 169 -10.30 10.01 -9.34
C GLN A 169 -9.81 10.30 -10.76
N SER A 170 -10.15 11.44 -11.34
CA SER A 170 -9.52 11.88 -12.58
C SER A 170 -9.47 13.40 -12.59
N PRO A 171 -8.35 14.01 -13.03
CA PRO A 171 -8.25 15.46 -13.15
C PRO A 171 -9.25 16.05 -14.15
N THR A 172 -9.83 15.23 -15.04
CA THR A 172 -10.86 15.66 -16.01
C THR A 172 -12.29 15.28 -15.60
N MET A 173 -12.46 14.42 -14.60
CA MET A 173 -13.76 14.09 -14.03
C MET A 173 -13.95 14.91 -12.75
N SER A 174 -14.91 15.83 -12.75
CA SER A 174 -15.29 16.61 -11.55
C SER A 174 -15.83 15.77 -10.38
N GLN A 175 -15.85 14.43 -10.48
CA GLN A 175 -16.54 13.54 -9.55
C GLN A 175 -15.68 13.09 -8.36
N GLY A 176 -14.35 12.95 -8.50
CA GLY A 176 -13.48 12.47 -7.41
C GLY A 176 -13.58 13.34 -6.16
N ALA A 177 -13.44 14.66 -6.31
CA ALA A 177 -13.52 15.62 -5.20
C ALA A 177 -14.95 15.89 -4.67
N THR A 178 -16.00 15.22 -5.17
CA THR A 178 -17.39 15.53 -4.76
C THR A 178 -18.10 14.40 -4.03
N GLN A 179 -17.68 13.14 -4.21
CA GLN A 179 -18.33 12.00 -3.56
C GLN A 179 -18.11 12.04 -2.05
N HIS A 180 -16.86 12.01 -1.58
CA HIS A 180 -16.55 12.08 -0.16
C HIS A 180 -16.94 13.42 0.47
N ALA A 181 -16.82 14.53 -0.28
CA ALA A 181 -17.33 15.83 0.17
C ALA A 181 -18.85 15.80 0.45
N THR A 182 -19.61 15.14 -0.41
CA THR A 182 -21.06 14.95 -0.25
C THR A 182 -21.36 14.02 0.91
N LEU A 183 -20.62 12.91 1.03
CA LEU A 183 -20.76 11.97 2.15
C LEU A 183 -20.48 12.66 3.49
N LEU A 184 -19.39 13.42 3.61
CA LEU A 184 -19.07 14.20 4.80
C LEU A 184 -20.17 15.19 5.16
N ARG A 185 -20.69 15.94 4.18
CA ARG A 185 -21.74 16.94 4.39
C ARG A 185 -23.07 16.30 4.81
N ASP A 186 -23.47 15.23 4.16
CA ASP A 186 -24.85 14.75 4.21
C ASP A 186 -25.04 13.49 5.06
N ALA A 187 -23.98 12.67 5.24
CA ALA A 187 -24.08 11.33 5.82
C ALA A 187 -23.09 11.05 6.97
N GLY A 188 -21.95 11.74 7.07
CA GLY A 188 -20.87 11.36 8.01
C GLY A 188 -21.30 11.25 9.47
N ALA A 189 -22.13 12.19 9.94
CA ALA A 189 -22.66 12.16 11.31
C ALA A 189 -23.88 11.23 11.51
N LYS A 190 -24.35 10.57 10.43
CA LYS A 190 -25.58 9.75 10.41
C LYS A 190 -25.33 8.26 10.24
N VAL A 191 -24.10 7.86 9.90
CA VAL A 191 -23.73 6.46 9.67
C VAL A 191 -22.76 6.00 10.76
N ASP A 192 -22.87 4.75 11.14
CA ASP A 192 -21.97 4.09 12.10
C ASP A 192 -20.72 3.55 11.38
N PHE A 193 -20.88 3.07 10.14
CA PHE A 193 -19.79 2.55 9.33
C PHE A 193 -20.05 2.72 7.82
N HIS A 194 -19.01 2.46 7.03
CA HIS A 194 -19.00 2.61 5.59
C HIS A 194 -18.57 1.31 4.89
N LEU A 195 -19.24 0.94 3.81
CA LEU A 195 -18.90 -0.20 2.97
C LEU A 195 -18.26 0.30 1.67
N VAL A 196 -17.06 -0.16 1.37
CA VAL A 196 -16.40 0.06 0.08
C VAL A 196 -16.43 -1.25 -0.68
N LEU A 197 -17.22 -1.27 -1.74
CA LEU A 197 -17.57 -2.46 -2.53
C LEU A 197 -16.62 -2.67 -3.72
N GLY A 198 -15.33 -2.40 -3.53
CA GLY A 198 -14.31 -2.47 -4.59
C GLY A 198 -14.16 -1.19 -5.40
N ASP A 199 -13.12 -1.15 -6.23
CA ASP A 199 -12.70 0.00 -7.02
C ASP A 199 -12.50 1.26 -6.17
N TRP A 200 -11.86 1.10 -5.00
CA TRP A 200 -11.39 2.22 -4.20
C TRP A 200 -10.30 2.99 -4.94
N ILE A 201 -9.47 2.27 -5.71
CA ILE A 201 -8.52 2.83 -6.68
C ILE A 201 -8.84 2.40 -8.11
N TYR A 202 -8.33 3.18 -9.07
CA TYR A 202 -8.13 2.80 -10.47
C TYR A 202 -6.64 2.92 -10.81
N GLU A 203 -6.20 2.24 -11.87
CA GLU A 203 -4.79 2.13 -12.25
C GLU A 203 -4.19 3.50 -12.59
N GLN A 204 -3.48 4.06 -11.63
CA GLN A 204 -2.84 5.38 -11.70
C GLN A 204 -1.48 5.32 -11.03
N ASP A 205 -0.50 6.02 -11.60
CA ASP A 205 0.87 6.15 -11.06
C ASP A 205 1.58 4.84 -10.70
N ARG A 206 1.20 3.73 -11.35
CA ARG A 206 1.79 2.39 -11.14
C ARG A 206 3.16 2.18 -11.78
N ARG A 207 3.86 3.26 -12.14
CA ARG A 207 5.19 3.24 -12.76
C ARG A 207 6.32 3.52 -11.77
N LEU A 208 6.02 3.71 -10.49
CA LEU A 208 7.06 4.00 -9.51
C LEU A 208 7.98 2.79 -9.38
N GLU A 209 9.23 2.97 -9.82
CA GLU A 209 10.28 1.97 -9.70
C GLU A 209 10.65 1.73 -8.23
N ALA A 210 10.92 0.47 -7.86
CA ALA A 210 11.29 0.11 -6.49
C ALA A 210 12.50 0.90 -5.95
N SER A 211 13.49 1.16 -6.79
CA SER A 211 14.67 1.96 -6.42
C SER A 211 14.32 3.41 -6.11
N ARG A 212 13.36 3.99 -6.86
CA ARG A 212 12.87 5.34 -6.62
C ARG A 212 12.01 5.38 -5.36
N TRP A 213 11.13 4.40 -5.18
CA TRP A 213 10.34 4.23 -3.96
C TRP A 213 11.23 4.17 -2.70
N LEU A 214 12.35 3.45 -2.76
CA LEU A 214 13.29 3.31 -1.63
C LEU A 214 13.91 4.66 -1.25
N ILE A 215 14.30 5.47 -2.25
CA ILE A 215 14.83 6.82 -2.04
C ILE A 215 13.79 7.72 -1.36
N GLU A 216 12.51 7.55 -1.70
CA GLU A 216 11.41 8.38 -1.17
C GLU A 216 10.90 7.91 0.20
N SER A 217 11.04 6.62 0.52
CA SER A 217 10.38 5.99 1.67
C SER A 217 11.33 5.51 2.76
N ALA A 218 12.65 5.69 2.60
CA ALA A 218 13.63 5.24 3.57
C ALA A 218 14.75 6.27 3.79
N PRO A 219 15.45 6.21 4.94
CA PRO A 219 16.68 6.95 5.15
C PRO A 219 17.75 6.61 4.10
N SER A 220 18.65 7.56 3.85
CA SER A 220 19.76 7.39 2.91
C SER A 220 20.66 6.22 3.33
N GLY A 221 21.04 5.37 2.37
CA GLY A 221 21.88 4.20 2.61
C GLY A 221 21.13 2.92 3.00
N THR A 222 19.79 2.97 3.09
CA THR A 222 18.97 1.77 3.29
C THR A 222 19.04 0.83 2.08
N THR A 223 19.12 -0.47 2.33
CA THR A 223 19.10 -1.50 1.27
C THR A 223 17.68 -1.85 0.84
N MET A 224 17.51 -2.38 -0.37
CA MET A 224 16.21 -2.83 -0.86
C MET A 224 15.63 -3.93 0.05
N PRO A 225 14.35 -3.85 0.46
CA PRO A 225 13.68 -4.95 1.15
C PRO A 225 13.64 -6.20 0.26
N PRO A 226 13.89 -7.41 0.79
CA PRO A 226 13.89 -8.66 0.01
C PRO A 226 12.61 -8.85 -0.81
N LEU A 227 11.45 -8.44 -0.26
CA LEU A 227 10.17 -8.48 -0.97
C LEU A 227 10.21 -7.72 -2.30
N LEU A 228 10.74 -6.50 -2.33
CA LEU A 228 10.80 -5.69 -3.55
C LEU A 228 11.86 -6.16 -4.54
N GLU A 229 12.81 -7.00 -4.10
CA GLU A 229 13.65 -7.72 -5.04
C GLU A 229 12.86 -8.81 -5.77
N ILE A 230 11.94 -9.50 -5.08
CA ILE A 230 11.09 -10.54 -5.68
C ILE A 230 10.01 -9.90 -6.57
N VAL A 231 9.33 -8.88 -6.07
CA VAL A 231 8.17 -8.24 -6.69
C VAL A 231 8.37 -6.71 -6.77
N PRO A 232 9.24 -6.20 -7.66
CA PRO A 232 9.56 -4.76 -7.72
C PRO A 232 8.39 -3.87 -8.13
N ASN A 233 7.44 -4.42 -8.92
CA ASN A 233 6.24 -3.71 -9.37
C ASN A 233 5.22 -3.45 -8.24
N LEU A 234 5.42 -4.02 -7.04
CA LEU A 234 4.63 -3.70 -5.85
C LEU A 234 4.79 -2.23 -5.43
N ALA A 235 5.95 -1.63 -5.66
CA ALA A 235 6.19 -0.21 -5.40
C ALA A 235 5.22 0.70 -6.18
N GLY A 236 4.95 0.37 -7.44
CA GLY A 236 3.93 1.03 -8.26
C GLY A 236 2.50 0.82 -7.74
N ALA A 237 2.19 -0.38 -7.23
CA ALA A 237 0.89 -0.65 -6.62
C ALA A 237 0.65 0.20 -5.36
N TRP A 238 1.64 0.27 -4.46
CA TRP A 238 1.59 1.15 -3.29
C TRP A 238 1.48 2.62 -3.68
N GLN A 239 2.22 3.06 -4.71
CA GLN A 239 2.13 4.44 -5.19
C GLN A 239 0.71 4.80 -5.62
N ASN A 240 -0.03 3.88 -6.25
CA ASN A 240 -1.40 4.14 -6.65
C ASN A 240 -2.31 4.49 -5.46
N TYR A 241 -2.17 3.81 -4.32
CA TYR A 241 -2.93 4.12 -3.11
C TYR A 241 -2.55 5.50 -2.56
N LYS A 242 -1.25 5.83 -2.51
CA LYS A 242 -0.77 7.17 -2.09
C LYS A 242 -1.36 8.28 -2.97
N THR A 243 -1.32 8.10 -4.28
CA THR A 243 -1.93 9.05 -5.24
C THR A 243 -3.40 9.32 -4.91
N TYR A 244 -4.17 8.31 -4.54
CA TYR A 244 -5.59 8.49 -4.20
C TYR A 244 -5.81 9.30 -2.92
N TYR A 245 -4.97 9.09 -1.91
CA TYR A 245 -5.01 9.89 -0.69
C TYR A 245 -4.53 11.33 -0.91
N ASP A 246 -3.50 11.52 -1.73
CA ASP A 246 -2.92 12.84 -2.03
C ASP A 246 -3.92 13.75 -2.76
N ASN A 247 -4.67 13.16 -3.69
CA ASN A 247 -5.60 13.87 -4.55
C ASN A 247 -6.93 14.24 -3.89
N ASP A 248 -7.35 13.55 -2.83
CA ASP A 248 -8.66 13.74 -2.22
C ASP A 248 -8.57 13.90 -0.68
N ARG A 249 -8.61 15.16 -0.24
CA ARG A 249 -8.67 15.52 1.19
C ARG A 249 -9.95 15.03 1.85
N ASP A 250 -11.07 15.05 1.14
CA ASP A 250 -12.36 14.67 1.70
C ASP A 250 -12.44 13.15 1.88
N LEU A 251 -11.83 12.37 0.98
CA LEU A 251 -11.61 10.93 1.16
C LEU A 251 -10.80 10.63 2.42
N ARG A 252 -9.69 11.35 2.64
CA ARG A 252 -8.89 11.20 3.87
C ARG A 252 -9.71 11.53 5.11
N GLN A 253 -10.41 12.65 5.09
CA GLN A 253 -11.25 13.09 6.21
C GLN A 253 -12.40 12.11 6.51
N TRP A 254 -13.02 11.55 5.46
CA TRP A 254 -14.06 10.55 5.57
C TRP A 254 -13.55 9.30 6.28
N HIS A 255 -12.48 8.68 5.78
CA HIS A 255 -11.93 7.47 6.36
C HIS A 255 -11.28 7.67 7.75
N ALA A 256 -10.88 8.91 8.09
CA ALA A 256 -10.43 9.26 9.43
C ALA A 256 -11.57 9.40 10.46
N THR A 257 -12.83 9.46 10.03
CA THR A 257 -13.98 9.69 10.93
C THR A 257 -15.06 8.60 10.85
N VAL A 258 -15.17 7.90 9.72
CA VAL A 258 -16.15 6.84 9.50
C VAL A 258 -15.42 5.51 9.30
N PRO A 259 -15.50 4.58 10.28
CA PRO A 259 -14.93 3.25 10.16
C PRO A 259 -15.44 2.52 8.92
N SER A 260 -14.53 1.93 8.17
CA SER A 260 -14.81 1.38 6.84
C SER A 260 -14.50 -0.11 6.76
N ILE A 261 -15.32 -0.83 6.01
CA ILE A 261 -15.14 -2.23 5.62
C ILE A 261 -14.88 -2.24 4.12
N PHE A 262 -13.77 -2.82 3.68
CA PHE A 262 -13.33 -2.77 2.29
C PHE A 262 -13.33 -4.15 1.65
N ILE A 263 -13.90 -4.30 0.47
CA ILE A 263 -13.56 -5.41 -0.44
C ILE A 263 -12.77 -4.84 -1.62
N PHE A 264 -12.01 -5.68 -2.31
CA PHE A 264 -11.39 -5.33 -3.58
C PHE A 264 -12.30 -5.74 -4.74
N ASP A 265 -12.04 -5.18 -5.91
CA ASP A 265 -12.57 -5.59 -7.21
C ASP A 265 -11.42 -5.51 -8.23
N ASP A 266 -11.74 -5.53 -9.52
CA ASP A 266 -10.78 -5.62 -10.60
C ASP A 266 -9.79 -4.45 -10.67
N HIS A 267 -10.19 -3.22 -10.34
CA HIS A 267 -9.30 -2.08 -10.44
C HIS A 267 -8.26 -1.96 -9.31
N GLU A 268 -8.44 -2.65 -8.19
CA GLU A 268 -7.34 -2.90 -7.24
C GLU A 268 -6.23 -3.71 -7.91
N VAL A 269 -6.57 -4.63 -8.82
CA VAL A 269 -5.64 -5.50 -9.54
C VAL A 269 -5.26 -4.92 -10.90
N LEU A 270 -6.08 -5.15 -11.92
CA LEU A 270 -6.01 -4.64 -13.28
C LEU A 270 -7.40 -4.86 -13.87
N ASN A 271 -7.95 -3.87 -14.55
CA ASN A 271 -9.32 -3.87 -15.08
C ASN A 271 -9.68 -5.18 -15.82
N ASN A 272 -10.81 -5.77 -15.47
CA ASN A 272 -11.33 -7.05 -15.94
C ASN A 272 -10.34 -8.23 -15.80
N PHE A 273 -9.46 -8.23 -14.80
CA PHE A 273 -8.65 -9.42 -14.55
C PHE A 273 -9.56 -10.62 -14.31
N GLN A 274 -9.14 -11.78 -14.81
CA GLN A 274 -9.90 -13.02 -14.69
C GLN A 274 -8.95 -14.20 -14.80
N ASN A 275 -9.44 -15.40 -14.48
CA ASN A 275 -8.69 -16.65 -14.66
C ASN A 275 -7.36 -16.73 -13.88
N ALA A 276 -7.22 -15.98 -12.79
CA ALA A 276 -6.09 -16.07 -11.87
C ALA A 276 -5.98 -17.43 -11.17
N THR A 277 -6.99 -18.30 -11.30
CA THR A 277 -7.00 -19.65 -10.73
C THR A 277 -6.94 -20.75 -11.81
N VAL A 278 -6.81 -20.40 -13.10
CA VAL A 278 -6.86 -21.36 -14.21
C VAL A 278 -5.44 -21.77 -14.63
N PRO A 279 -5.01 -23.02 -14.40
CA PRO A 279 -3.67 -23.46 -14.77
C PRO A 279 -3.38 -23.29 -16.27
N GLY A 280 -2.18 -22.83 -16.60
CA GLY A 280 -1.75 -22.48 -17.96
C GLY A 280 -2.15 -21.07 -18.41
N HIS A 281 -2.98 -20.34 -17.64
CA HIS A 281 -3.34 -18.98 -17.98
C HIS A 281 -2.18 -18.02 -17.66
N GLY A 282 -1.63 -17.35 -18.68
CA GLY A 282 -0.43 -16.51 -18.55
C GLY A 282 -0.66 -15.03 -18.87
N ALA A 283 -1.86 -14.51 -18.61
CA ALA A 283 -2.17 -13.11 -18.84
C ALA A 283 -1.64 -12.22 -17.71
N ARG A 284 -1.14 -11.03 -18.07
CA ARG A 284 -0.48 -10.11 -17.15
C ARG A 284 -1.37 -9.66 -15.99
N ASP A 285 -2.63 -9.39 -16.28
CA ASP A 285 -3.67 -9.03 -15.32
C ASP A 285 -3.91 -10.11 -14.26
N ALA A 286 -4.04 -11.36 -14.69
CA ALA A 286 -4.16 -12.50 -13.79
C ALA A 286 -2.92 -12.65 -12.87
N LEU A 287 -1.72 -12.52 -13.44
CA LEU A 287 -0.45 -12.72 -12.74
C LEU A 287 -0.04 -11.53 -11.86
N PHE A 288 -0.73 -10.38 -11.97
CA PHE A 288 -0.53 -9.23 -11.10
C PHE A 288 -1.48 -9.20 -9.89
N ARG A 289 -2.44 -10.15 -9.82
CA ARG A 289 -3.37 -10.28 -8.68
C ARG A 289 -2.64 -10.29 -7.34
N ASP A 290 -1.70 -11.21 -7.16
CA ASP A 290 -1.06 -11.40 -5.85
C ASP A 290 -0.24 -10.17 -5.41
N PRO A 291 0.61 -9.55 -6.27
CA PRO A 291 1.22 -8.24 -5.96
C PRO A 291 0.21 -7.16 -5.60
N ALA A 292 -0.88 -7.03 -6.36
CA ALA A 292 -1.92 -6.03 -6.09
C ALA A 292 -2.64 -6.29 -4.75
N LEU A 293 -3.00 -7.53 -4.45
CA LEU A 293 -3.66 -7.90 -3.19
C LEU A 293 -2.73 -7.78 -1.99
N ARG A 294 -1.40 -7.86 -2.20
CA ARG A 294 -0.45 -7.48 -1.17
C ARG A 294 -0.57 -5.99 -0.85
N ALA A 295 -0.50 -5.10 -1.85
CA ALA A 295 -0.68 -3.67 -1.63
C ALA A 295 -2.05 -3.33 -1.02
N TRP A 296 -3.12 -3.96 -1.50
CA TRP A 296 -4.45 -3.78 -0.96
C TRP A 296 -4.53 -4.16 0.53
N ARG A 297 -3.82 -5.19 0.99
CA ARG A 297 -3.76 -5.54 2.43
C ARG A 297 -2.98 -4.56 3.27
N ASP A 298 -1.87 -4.05 2.73
CA ASP A 298 -1.05 -3.04 3.41
C ASP A 298 -1.87 -1.74 3.61
N TYR A 299 -2.81 -1.43 2.72
CA TYR A 299 -3.60 -0.20 2.76
C TYR A 299 -5.01 -0.31 3.33
N LEU A 300 -5.78 -1.32 2.94
CA LEU A 300 -7.22 -1.41 3.19
C LEU A 300 -7.62 -2.73 3.85
N GLY A 301 -7.04 -3.85 3.42
CA GLY A 301 -7.51 -5.18 3.81
C GLY A 301 -7.39 -5.53 5.29
N TRP A 302 -6.47 -4.89 6.02
CA TRP A 302 -6.32 -5.03 7.47
C TRP A 302 -7.60 -4.68 8.27
N SER A 303 -8.47 -3.84 7.68
CA SER A 303 -9.70 -3.33 8.30
C SER A 303 -10.75 -4.40 8.57
N ASN A 304 -10.61 -5.57 7.95
CA ASN A 304 -11.58 -6.65 8.05
C ASN A 304 -11.03 -7.79 8.92
N PRO A 305 -11.90 -8.58 9.57
CA PRO A 305 -11.50 -9.69 10.45
C PRO A 305 -11.07 -10.93 9.65
N ILE A 306 -10.10 -10.76 8.75
CA ILE A 306 -9.56 -11.83 7.90
C ILE A 306 -8.52 -12.63 8.70
N THR A 307 -8.48 -13.94 8.48
CA THR A 307 -7.51 -14.84 9.14
C THR A 307 -6.17 -14.89 8.40
N ASP A 308 -5.13 -15.31 9.13
CA ASP A 308 -3.76 -15.49 8.63
C ASP A 308 -3.63 -16.50 7.48
N MET A 309 -4.64 -17.37 7.27
CA MET A 309 -4.70 -18.37 6.18
C MET A 309 -4.65 -17.76 4.78
N ASN A 310 -4.83 -16.44 4.70
CA ASN A 310 -4.87 -15.68 3.46
C ASN A 310 -3.54 -15.02 3.09
N LYS A 311 -2.48 -15.13 3.91
CA LYS A 311 -1.15 -14.56 3.58
C LYS A 311 -0.66 -15.04 2.22
N ILE A 312 -0.10 -14.11 1.44
CA ILE A 312 0.50 -14.40 0.13
C ILE A 312 1.97 -14.71 0.37
N HIS A 313 2.41 -15.86 -0.09
CA HIS A 313 3.83 -16.21 -0.15
C HIS A 313 4.45 -15.63 -1.42
N PHE A 314 5.65 -15.07 -1.32
CA PHE A 314 6.43 -14.58 -2.45
C PHE A 314 7.81 -15.24 -2.40
N GLY A 315 8.30 -15.73 -3.54
CA GLY A 315 9.57 -16.42 -3.60
C GLY A 315 10.26 -16.28 -4.96
N ARG A 316 11.46 -16.85 -5.04
CA ARG A 316 12.23 -16.98 -6.28
C ARG A 316 12.55 -18.45 -6.50
N THR A 317 12.50 -18.87 -7.75
CA THR A 317 12.70 -20.28 -8.08
C THR A 317 13.48 -20.45 -9.37
N GLN A 318 14.11 -21.61 -9.48
CA GLN A 318 14.66 -22.13 -10.72
C GLN A 318 13.68 -23.15 -11.31
N LEU A 319 13.24 -22.87 -12.54
CA LEU A 319 12.39 -23.76 -13.31
C LEU A 319 13.23 -24.46 -14.38
N GLU A 320 12.97 -25.75 -14.56
CA GLU A 320 13.55 -26.56 -15.62
C GLU A 320 12.47 -26.97 -16.62
N ALA A 321 12.77 -26.83 -17.91
CA ALA A 321 11.86 -27.14 -19.00
C ALA A 321 11.43 -28.62 -18.95
N GLY A 322 10.12 -28.86 -18.87
CA GLY A 322 9.54 -30.20 -18.82
C GLY A 322 9.60 -30.90 -17.46
N SER A 323 10.26 -30.31 -16.46
CA SER A 323 10.22 -30.80 -15.08
C SER A 323 9.00 -30.24 -14.36
N ALA A 324 8.18 -31.09 -13.76
CA ALA A 324 7.08 -30.60 -12.92
C ALA A 324 7.57 -30.01 -11.57
N LEU A 325 8.86 -30.06 -11.28
CA LEU A 325 9.39 -29.64 -9.99
C LEU A 325 9.80 -28.16 -10.00
N LEU A 326 9.30 -27.42 -9.02
CA LEU A 326 9.76 -26.09 -8.65
C LEU A 326 10.57 -26.21 -7.37
N THR A 327 11.80 -25.66 -7.35
CA THR A 327 12.65 -25.63 -6.14
C THR A 327 12.92 -24.20 -5.69
N ASP A 328 12.70 -23.90 -4.41
CA ASP A 328 13.04 -22.64 -3.75
C ASP A 328 13.76 -22.94 -2.42
N PRO A 329 15.10 -22.84 -2.39
CA PRO A 329 15.89 -23.12 -1.18
C PRO A 329 15.63 -22.15 -0.01
N ALA A 330 14.97 -21.01 -0.25
CA ALA A 330 14.65 -20.02 0.78
C ALA A 330 13.22 -20.18 1.32
N ALA A 331 12.37 -20.96 0.66
CA ALA A 331 11.00 -21.22 1.11
C ALA A 331 10.94 -22.35 2.13
N ASP A 332 9.94 -22.32 3.00
CA ASP A 332 9.49 -23.51 3.76
C ASP A 332 8.03 -23.76 3.38
N PHE A 333 7.80 -24.59 2.37
CA PHE A 333 6.48 -24.93 1.88
C PHE A 333 5.67 -25.78 2.86
N THR A 334 6.28 -26.36 3.90
CA THR A 334 5.52 -27.02 4.97
C THR A 334 4.89 -26.02 5.94
N SER A 335 5.44 -24.80 6.02
CA SER A 335 4.90 -23.70 6.83
C SER A 335 3.83 -22.87 6.12
N VAL A 336 3.85 -22.87 4.79
CA VAL A 336 2.79 -22.24 3.99
C VAL A 336 1.56 -23.13 4.11
N ALA A 337 0.39 -22.57 4.43
CA ALA A 337 -0.86 -23.31 4.54
C ALA A 337 -1.34 -23.81 3.16
N LEU A 338 -0.60 -24.76 2.57
CA LEU A 338 -0.85 -25.32 1.25
C LEU A 338 -1.89 -26.42 1.37
N HIS A 339 -2.92 -26.33 0.52
CA HIS A 339 -3.85 -27.42 0.28
C HIS A 339 -3.76 -27.77 -1.21
N GLU A 340 -3.94 -29.05 -1.54
CA GLU A 340 -3.98 -29.51 -2.93
C GLU A 340 -4.95 -28.65 -3.76
N GLY A 341 -4.53 -28.26 -4.96
CA GLY A 341 -5.34 -27.41 -5.85
C GLY A 341 -5.12 -25.91 -5.69
N ARG A 342 -4.25 -25.44 -4.78
CA ARG A 342 -3.79 -24.05 -4.77
C ARG A 342 -3.07 -23.69 -6.08
N THR A 343 -3.17 -22.42 -6.45
CA THR A 343 -2.44 -21.88 -7.60
C THR A 343 -1.21 -21.10 -7.19
N LEU A 344 -0.14 -21.31 -7.95
CA LEU A 344 1.10 -20.55 -7.92
C LEU A 344 1.14 -19.67 -9.17
N HIS A 345 1.50 -18.41 -9.04
CA HIS A 345 1.68 -17.51 -10.17
C HIS A 345 3.17 -17.32 -10.40
N VAL A 346 3.69 -17.79 -11.53
CA VAL A 346 4.96 -17.24 -12.03
C VAL A 346 4.63 -15.88 -12.61
N HIS A 347 5.22 -14.84 -12.05
CA HIS A 347 4.84 -13.46 -12.38
C HIS A 347 5.12 -13.15 -13.85
N TRP A 348 4.41 -12.14 -14.39
CA TRP A 348 4.69 -11.66 -15.74
C TRP A 348 6.15 -11.19 -15.90
N GLY A 349 6.77 -10.67 -14.84
CA GLY A 349 8.09 -10.04 -14.90
C GLY A 349 8.02 -8.57 -15.30
N GLY A 350 9.15 -7.88 -15.27
CA GLY A 350 9.25 -6.46 -15.60
C GLY A 350 8.76 -5.49 -14.51
N PRO A 351 9.32 -4.27 -14.44
CA PRO A 351 9.02 -3.31 -13.37
C PRO A 351 7.61 -2.71 -13.46
N ASN A 352 6.97 -2.78 -14.63
CA ASN A 352 5.68 -2.13 -14.91
C ASN A 352 4.55 -3.14 -15.16
N ALA A 353 4.66 -4.38 -14.67
CA ALA A 353 3.63 -5.41 -14.88
C ALA A 353 2.23 -4.97 -14.40
N GLY A 354 2.17 -4.17 -13.34
CA GLY A 354 0.94 -3.58 -12.80
C GLY A 354 0.45 -2.34 -13.52
N TYR A 355 1.19 -1.84 -14.51
CA TYR A 355 0.81 -0.62 -15.22
C TYR A 355 -0.24 -0.90 -16.30
N ARG A 356 -1.31 -0.09 -16.26
CA ARG A 356 -2.27 0.03 -17.35
C ARG A 356 -2.62 1.49 -17.55
N ASN A 357 -2.77 1.90 -18.80
CA ASN A 357 -3.37 3.19 -19.09
C ASN A 357 -4.88 3.11 -18.80
N SER A 358 -5.34 3.74 -17.72
CA SER A 358 -6.73 3.69 -17.24
C SER A 358 -7.75 4.39 -18.15
N ASP A 359 -7.30 5.10 -19.19
CA ASP A 359 -8.16 5.68 -20.24
C ASP A 359 -8.12 4.89 -21.57
N ALA A 360 -7.39 3.77 -21.60
CA ALA A 360 -7.27 2.92 -22.78
C ALA A 360 -8.55 2.11 -23.06
N ARG A 361 -9.51 2.73 -23.75
CA ARG A 361 -10.62 2.01 -24.41
C ARG A 361 -10.24 1.42 -25.78
N ASN A 362 -9.05 1.75 -26.29
CA ASN A 362 -8.59 1.36 -27.61
C ASN A 362 -7.53 0.25 -27.53
N ARG A 363 -7.68 -0.80 -28.36
CA ARG A 363 -6.77 -1.96 -28.43
C ARG A 363 -5.31 -1.57 -28.69
N SER A 364 -5.04 -0.54 -29.49
CA SER A 364 -3.66 -0.10 -29.76
C SER A 364 -2.95 0.42 -28.51
N VAL A 365 -3.68 1.04 -27.58
CA VAL A 365 -3.13 1.56 -26.32
C VAL A 365 -2.92 0.43 -25.31
N ILE A 366 -3.77 -0.61 -25.34
CA ILE A 366 -3.59 -1.82 -24.54
C ILE A 366 -2.30 -2.55 -24.95
N SER A 367 -2.05 -2.70 -26.25
CA SER A 367 -0.81 -3.30 -26.75
C SER A 367 0.43 -2.52 -26.33
N ALA A 368 0.40 -1.18 -26.38
CA ALA A 368 1.50 -0.36 -25.89
C ALA A 368 1.76 -0.53 -24.39
N ALA A 369 0.71 -0.66 -23.57
CA ALA A 369 0.86 -0.91 -22.14
C ALA A 369 1.48 -2.29 -21.83
N ILE A 370 1.25 -3.30 -22.67
CA ILE A 370 1.88 -4.61 -22.56
C ILE A 370 3.38 -4.52 -22.88
N GLU A 371 3.76 -3.77 -23.91
CA GLU A 371 5.17 -3.51 -24.22
C GLU A 371 5.87 -2.75 -23.09
N GLU A 372 5.18 -1.78 -22.49
CA GLU A 372 5.71 -0.97 -21.39
C GLU A 372 5.85 -1.73 -20.07
N ALA A 373 5.11 -2.83 -19.89
CA ALA A 373 5.20 -3.68 -18.70
C ALA A 373 6.62 -4.20 -18.45
N GLY A 374 7.42 -4.30 -19.50
CA GLY A 374 8.77 -4.85 -19.49
C GLY A 374 8.82 -6.30 -19.98
N PRO A 375 10.01 -6.93 -19.90
CA PRO A 375 10.22 -8.27 -20.43
C PRO A 375 9.34 -9.29 -19.71
N ARG A 376 8.60 -10.07 -20.49
CA ARG A 376 7.79 -11.18 -20.00
C ARG A 376 8.67 -12.37 -19.63
N ASP A 377 8.49 -12.92 -18.43
CA ASP A 377 9.08 -14.21 -18.03
C ASP A 377 8.57 -15.32 -18.99
N PRO A 378 9.47 -16.16 -19.54
CA PRO A 378 9.07 -17.20 -20.49
C PRO A 378 8.07 -18.21 -19.90
N ASN A 379 8.12 -18.43 -18.58
CA ASN A 379 7.25 -19.30 -17.81
C ASN A 379 6.09 -18.57 -17.09
N ALA A 380 5.88 -17.26 -17.36
CA ALA A 380 4.76 -16.49 -16.81
C ALA A 380 3.42 -17.18 -17.05
N SER A 381 2.87 -17.79 -15.99
CA SER A 381 1.65 -18.58 -16.04
C SER A 381 1.13 -18.86 -14.63
N VAL A 382 -0.15 -19.18 -14.57
CA VAL A 382 -0.77 -19.80 -13.41
C VAL A 382 -0.45 -21.30 -13.44
N TYR A 383 0.08 -21.82 -12.35
CA TYR A 383 0.37 -23.24 -12.13
C TYR A 383 -0.54 -23.74 -11.02
N ARG A 384 -1.03 -24.98 -11.14
CA ARG A 384 -1.62 -25.70 -10.01
C ARG A 384 -0.50 -26.37 -9.23
N ILE A 385 -0.55 -26.30 -7.91
CA ILE A 385 0.28 -27.08 -7.01
C ILE A 385 -0.38 -28.46 -6.86
N GLU A 386 0.26 -29.50 -7.39
CA GLU A 386 -0.20 -30.89 -7.28
C GLU A 386 0.12 -31.47 -5.90
N ARG A 387 1.35 -31.26 -5.41
CA ARG A 387 1.72 -31.58 -4.03
C ARG A 387 2.93 -30.78 -3.55
N VAL A 388 3.06 -30.72 -2.23
CA VAL A 388 4.32 -30.37 -1.55
C VAL A 388 5.20 -31.61 -1.52
N VAL A 389 6.36 -31.58 -2.17
CA VAL A 389 7.29 -32.72 -2.24
C VAL A 389 8.14 -32.78 -0.97
N ASP A 390 8.66 -31.62 -0.57
CA ASP A 390 9.40 -31.37 0.67
C ASP A 390 9.29 -29.87 1.05
N ASP A 391 10.05 -29.43 2.04
CA ASP A 391 10.08 -28.05 2.51
C ASP A 391 10.53 -27.03 1.44
N HIS A 392 11.27 -27.46 0.43
CA HIS A 392 11.83 -26.58 -0.60
C HIS A 392 11.33 -26.87 -2.01
N THR A 393 10.45 -27.86 -2.18
CA THR A 393 10.06 -28.36 -3.50
C THR A 393 8.55 -28.54 -3.64
N LEU A 394 8.01 -28.00 -4.74
CA LEU A 394 6.61 -28.21 -5.17
C LEU A 394 6.57 -29.00 -6.48
N GLU A 395 5.52 -29.80 -6.65
CA GLU A 395 5.14 -30.35 -7.96
C GLU A 395 4.04 -29.49 -8.58
N LEU A 396 4.23 -29.08 -9.84
CA LEU A 396 3.37 -28.15 -10.58
C LEU A 396 2.70 -28.81 -11.80
N MET A 397 1.53 -28.28 -12.16
CA MET A 397 0.84 -28.57 -13.41
C MET A 397 0.32 -27.27 -14.06
N PRO A 398 0.59 -27.01 -15.35
CA PRO A 398 1.47 -27.77 -16.24
C PRO A 398 2.94 -27.68 -15.83
N ALA A 399 3.80 -28.57 -16.35
CA ALA A 399 5.25 -28.38 -16.21
C ALA A 399 5.69 -27.10 -16.95
N PRO A 400 6.68 -26.33 -16.43
CA PRO A 400 7.25 -25.18 -17.12
C PRO A 400 7.81 -25.55 -18.49
N ALA A 401 7.69 -24.65 -19.45
CA ALA A 401 8.11 -24.90 -20.84
C ALA A 401 9.57 -24.53 -21.11
N HIS A 402 10.17 -23.70 -20.24
CA HIS A 402 11.50 -23.14 -20.42
C HIS A 402 12.33 -23.25 -19.14
N ASN A 403 13.65 -23.16 -19.27
CA ASN A 403 14.51 -22.92 -18.12
C ASN A 403 14.44 -21.43 -17.76
N SER A 404 14.24 -21.09 -16.48
CA SER A 404 14.24 -19.69 -16.02
C SER A 404 14.54 -19.55 -14.53
N ASP A 405 15.13 -18.41 -14.16
CA ASP A 405 15.07 -17.88 -12.80
C ASP A 405 13.85 -16.97 -12.70
N SER A 406 12.85 -17.36 -11.92
CA SER A 406 11.53 -16.73 -11.92
C SER A 406 11.10 -16.28 -10.53
N SER A 407 10.44 -15.12 -10.47
CA SER A 407 9.67 -14.72 -9.28
C SER A 407 8.30 -15.38 -9.30
N TYR A 408 7.82 -15.80 -8.14
CA TYR A 408 6.49 -16.39 -8.01
C TYR A 408 5.77 -15.95 -6.75
N SER A 409 4.46 -16.17 -6.74
CA SER A 409 3.63 -16.06 -5.54
C SER A 409 2.68 -17.23 -5.39
N ILE A 410 2.28 -17.49 -4.15
CA ILE A 410 1.20 -18.42 -3.81
C ILE A 410 0.15 -17.64 -3.03
N GLY A 411 -0.93 -17.29 -3.72
CA GLY A 411 -2.03 -16.51 -3.16
C GLY A 411 -2.88 -17.26 -2.13
N GLY A 412 -3.64 -16.50 -1.34
CA GLY A 412 -4.66 -17.03 -0.44
C GLY A 412 -5.85 -17.63 -1.19
N LEU A 413 -6.51 -18.62 -0.57
CA LEU A 413 -7.52 -19.46 -1.21
C LEU A 413 -8.85 -18.76 -1.49
N ASN A 414 -9.31 -17.90 -0.58
CA ASN A 414 -10.55 -17.13 -0.73
C ASN A 414 -10.46 -15.88 0.15
N TYR A 415 -10.89 -14.75 -0.39
CA TYR A 415 -11.11 -13.58 0.43
C TYR A 415 -12.47 -13.74 1.12
N PHE A 416 -12.46 -14.26 2.36
CA PHE A 416 -13.65 -14.45 3.18
C PHE A 416 -13.51 -13.77 4.52
N PHE A 417 -14.54 -13.01 4.90
CA PHE A 417 -14.75 -12.60 6.28
C PHE A 417 -16.26 -12.50 6.57
N SER A 418 -16.61 -12.61 7.84
CA SER A 418 -17.94 -12.30 8.34
C SER A 418 -17.81 -11.31 9.50
N GLN A 419 -18.67 -10.30 9.51
CA GLN A 419 -18.79 -9.33 10.59
C GLN A 419 -20.26 -9.14 10.97
N PRO A 420 -20.70 -9.63 12.14
CA PRO A 420 -22.05 -9.40 12.62
C PRO A 420 -22.18 -7.99 13.21
N VAL A 421 -23.29 -7.31 12.91
CA VAL A 421 -23.71 -6.06 13.54
C VAL A 421 -25.20 -6.15 13.88
N ALA A 422 -25.52 -6.12 15.17
CA ALA A 422 -26.87 -6.40 15.67
C ALA A 422 -27.44 -7.71 15.08
N ASN A 423 -28.51 -7.65 14.29
CA ASN A 423 -29.15 -8.79 13.63
C ASN A 423 -28.79 -8.95 12.14
N ALA A 424 -27.77 -8.22 11.66
CA ALA A 424 -27.28 -8.34 10.29
C ALA A 424 -25.89 -8.99 10.27
N GLU A 425 -25.65 -9.82 9.26
CA GLU A 425 -24.34 -10.42 8.99
C GLU A 425 -23.78 -9.85 7.68
N PHE A 426 -22.61 -9.20 7.76
CA PHE A 426 -21.90 -8.67 6.60
C PHE A 426 -20.84 -9.68 6.17
N ILE A 427 -21.00 -10.22 4.97
CA ILE A 427 -20.12 -11.26 4.42
C ILE A 427 -19.37 -10.69 3.22
N GLY A 428 -18.03 -10.68 3.30
CA GLY A 428 -17.17 -10.39 2.16
C GLY A 428 -16.74 -11.68 1.48
N LEU A 429 -16.89 -11.73 0.15
CA LEU A 429 -16.54 -12.87 -0.70
C LEU A 429 -15.78 -12.38 -1.94
N ASP A 430 -14.63 -13.00 -2.22
CA ASP A 430 -13.94 -12.98 -3.51
C ASP A 430 -13.15 -14.28 -3.74
#